data_AF-A0A9Q5EZ43-F1
#
_entry.id   AF-A0A9Q5EZ43-F1
#
_cell.length_a   1.000
_cell.length_b   1.000
_cell.length_c   1.000
_cell.angle_alpha   90.00
_cell.angle_beta   90.00
_cell.angle_gamma   90.00
#
_symmetry.space_group_name_H-M   'P 1'
#
loop_
_entity.id
_entity.type
_entity.pdbx_description
1 polymer ?
#
loop_
_entity_poly.entity_id
_entity_poly.type
_entity_poly.pdbx_seq_one_letter_code
_entity_poly.pdbx_strand_id
1 'polypeptide(L)'
;MDLLDFVRGVHPWAKMYRLIEKLPEGSHYRAQELLDQRLAAKLLKAELQQQAGKPATPSRDENPEEKQPLKARSSVGHTPEISLMMTLCELIQQLNSTLIAVNLPKGKKPPRVRPMPRPVSALDVLRAEHEKAQVDSVVSQLISGGIEFFDDSEV
;
A
#
# COMPACT_ATOMS: atom_id res chain seq x y z
N MET A 1 -4.37 5.88 -35.84
CA MET A 1 -3.08 6.28 -35.26
C MET A 1 -2.45 5.04 -34.72
N ASP A 2 -1.55 4.43 -35.47
CA ASP A 2 -0.85 3.23 -35.05
C ASP A 2 0.41 3.62 -34.26
N LEU A 3 0.81 2.80 -33.28
CA LEU A 3 2.07 3.00 -32.56
C LEU A 3 3.27 2.91 -33.52
N LEU A 4 3.14 2.11 -34.58
CA LEU A 4 4.17 1.95 -35.60
C LEU A 4 4.44 3.24 -36.39
N ASP A 5 3.49 4.17 -36.47
CA ASP A 5 3.66 5.46 -37.15
C ASP A 5 4.66 6.37 -36.40
N PHE A 6 4.73 6.25 -35.06
CA PHE A 6 5.71 6.98 -34.25
C PHE A 6 7.11 6.37 -34.39
N VAL A 7 7.21 5.04 -34.43
CA VAL A 7 8.49 4.32 -34.61
C VAL A 7 9.09 4.59 -36.00
N ARG A 8 8.25 4.72 -37.02
CA ARG A 8 8.66 5.07 -38.40
C ARG A 8 9.00 6.55 -38.58
N GLY A 9 8.83 7.39 -37.55
CA GLY A 9 9.12 8.83 -37.60
C GLY A 9 8.06 9.66 -38.32
N VAL A 10 6.89 9.10 -38.64
CA VAL A 10 5.76 9.85 -39.24
C VAL A 10 5.22 10.88 -38.24
N HIS A 11 5.33 10.58 -36.94
CA HIS A 11 4.93 11.47 -35.87
C HIS A 11 6.04 11.71 -34.84
N PRO A 12 6.20 12.93 -34.31
CA PRO A 12 7.20 13.22 -33.29
C PRO A 12 6.94 12.44 -31.99
N TRP A 13 8.01 11.94 -31.37
CA TRP A 13 7.95 11.28 -30.05
C TRP A 13 7.30 12.15 -28.97
N ALA A 14 7.50 13.48 -29.01
CA ALA A 14 6.87 14.41 -28.09
C ALA A 14 5.32 14.34 -28.11
N LYS A 15 4.73 14.07 -29.29
CA LYS A 15 3.27 13.89 -29.41
C LYS A 15 2.82 12.59 -28.76
N MET A 16 3.63 11.53 -28.86
CA MET A 16 3.37 10.26 -28.19
C MET A 16 3.41 10.42 -26.66
N TYR A 17 4.42 11.11 -26.12
CA TYR A 17 4.51 11.35 -24.67
C TYR A 17 3.29 12.12 -24.14
N ARG A 18 2.83 13.15 -24.85
CA ARG A 18 1.59 13.87 -24.50
C ARG A 18 0.34 13.00 -24.52
N LEU A 19 0.30 11.98 -25.39
CA LEU A 19 -0.80 11.01 -25.40
C LEU A 19 -0.70 10.10 -24.18
N ILE A 20 0.51 9.60 -23.88
CA ILE A 20 0.80 8.75 -22.71
C ILE A 20 0.42 9.45 -21.40
N GLU A 21 0.77 10.73 -21.26
CA GLU A 21 0.43 11.56 -20.10
C GLU A 21 -1.08 11.72 -19.90
N LYS A 22 -1.86 11.71 -20.98
CA LYS A 22 -3.32 11.88 -20.95
C LYS A 22 -4.08 10.56 -20.86
N LEU A 23 -3.42 9.41 -20.73
CA LEU A 23 -4.14 8.16 -20.52
C LEU A 23 -4.91 8.19 -19.19
N PRO A 24 -6.13 7.63 -19.15
CA PRO A 24 -6.85 7.45 -17.90
C PRO A 24 -6.05 6.64 -16.88
N GLU A 25 -6.17 7.00 -15.61
CA GLU A 25 -5.45 6.35 -14.50
C GLU A 25 -5.80 4.85 -14.39
N GLY A 26 -7.03 4.46 -14.72
CA GLY A 26 -7.48 3.05 -14.72
C GLY A 26 -7.12 2.25 -15.98
N SER A 27 -6.29 2.79 -16.88
CA SER A 27 -5.89 2.11 -18.11
C SER A 27 -4.95 0.93 -17.85
N HIS A 28 -4.98 -0.06 -18.76
CA HIS A 28 -4.10 -1.25 -18.68
C HIS A 28 -2.62 -0.89 -18.60
N TYR A 29 -2.19 0.15 -19.32
CA TYR A 29 -0.81 0.61 -19.30
C TYR A 29 -0.38 1.09 -17.92
N ARG A 30 -1.16 1.98 -17.29
CA ARG A 30 -0.86 2.51 -15.95
C ARG A 30 -0.91 1.42 -14.87
N ALA A 31 -1.87 0.50 -14.98
CA ALA A 31 -1.93 -0.61 -14.05
C ALA A 31 -0.72 -1.56 -14.16
N GLN A 32 -0.22 -1.80 -15.38
CA GLN A 32 1.00 -2.59 -15.59
C GLN A 32 2.24 -1.87 -15.05
N GLU A 33 2.34 -0.55 -15.27
CA GLU A 33 3.40 0.28 -14.71
C GLU A 33 3.42 0.21 -13.16
N LEU A 34 2.24 0.30 -12.53
CA LEU A 34 2.08 0.20 -11.08
C LEU A 34 2.41 -1.19 -10.51
N LEU A 35 2.32 -2.25 -11.32
CA LEU A 35 2.65 -3.63 -10.91
C LEU A 35 4.11 -4.01 -11.19
N ASP A 36 4.88 -3.20 -11.91
CA ASP A 36 6.27 -3.51 -12.22
C ASP A 36 7.18 -3.34 -10.98
N GLN A 37 7.57 -4.47 -10.40
CA GLN A 37 8.46 -4.53 -9.24
C GLN A 37 9.85 -3.92 -9.52
N ARG A 38 10.36 -4.00 -10.75
CA ARG A 38 11.69 -3.46 -11.10
C ARG A 38 11.67 -1.95 -11.09
N LEU A 39 10.62 -1.36 -11.64
CA LEU A 39 10.41 0.08 -11.61
C LEU A 39 10.19 0.56 -10.17
N ALA A 40 9.32 -0.12 -9.42
CA ALA A 40 9.04 0.20 -8.02
C ALA A 40 10.30 0.17 -7.15
N ALA A 41 11.16 -0.84 -7.31
CA ALA A 41 12.43 -0.92 -6.57
C ALA A 41 13.39 0.23 -6.89
N LYS A 42 13.43 0.72 -8.14
CA LYS A 42 14.24 1.89 -8.51
C LYS A 42 13.69 3.18 -7.89
N LEU A 43 12.38 3.35 -7.90
CA LEU A 43 11.71 4.51 -7.29
C LEU A 43 11.92 4.56 -5.79
N LEU A 44 11.76 3.43 -5.09
CA LEU A 44 11.98 3.34 -3.65
C LEU A 44 13.43 3.66 -3.26
N LYS A 45 14.42 3.19 -4.05
CA LYS A 45 15.83 3.57 -3.85
C LYS A 45 16.06 5.07 -4.02
N ALA A 46 15.47 5.68 -5.04
CA ALA A 46 15.57 7.12 -5.26
C ALA A 46 14.89 7.92 -4.13
N GLU A 47 13.75 7.44 -3.62
CA GLU A 47 13.04 8.04 -2.49
C GLU A 47 13.88 7.99 -1.21
N LEU A 48 14.46 6.84 -0.86
CA LEU A 48 15.34 6.69 0.30
C LEU A 48 16.58 7.59 0.21
N GLN A 49 17.17 7.73 -0.99
CA GLN A 49 18.29 8.65 -1.21
C GLN A 49 17.90 10.12 -1.00
N GLN A 50 16.68 10.51 -1.35
CA GLN A 50 16.18 11.87 -1.12
C GLN A 50 15.82 12.11 0.35
N GLN A 51 15.32 11.09 1.04
CA GLN A 51 14.95 11.18 2.46
C GLN A 51 16.17 11.29 3.39
N ALA A 52 17.34 10.79 2.99
CA ALA A 52 18.59 10.97 3.73
C ALA A 52 19.01 12.44 3.95
N GLY A 53 18.39 13.39 3.24
CA GLY A 53 18.63 14.84 3.38
C GLY A 53 17.55 15.65 4.11
N LYS A 54 16.44 15.05 4.57
CA LYS A 54 15.33 15.78 5.24
C LYS A 54 15.05 15.23 6.64
N PRO A 55 14.82 16.09 7.66
CA PRO A 55 14.46 15.63 8.99
C PRO A 55 13.08 14.99 8.99
N ALA A 56 12.97 13.84 9.65
CA ALA A 56 11.76 13.02 9.73
C ALA A 56 10.60 13.78 10.40
N THR A 57 9.51 14.01 9.67
CA THR A 57 8.21 14.33 10.26
C THR A 57 7.57 13.04 10.79
N PRO A 58 7.08 13.01 12.04
CA PRO A 58 6.45 11.82 12.60
C PRO A 58 5.11 11.55 11.92
N SER A 59 5.02 10.42 11.23
CA SER A 59 3.79 9.91 10.61
C SER A 59 2.83 9.41 11.70
N ARG A 60 1.58 9.85 11.59
CA ARG A 60 0.45 9.60 12.50
C ARG A 60 0.14 8.10 12.67
N ASP A 61 -0.07 7.70 13.92
CA ASP A 61 -0.45 6.34 14.36
C ASP A 61 -1.62 5.76 13.54
N GLU A 62 -1.34 4.68 12.81
CA GLU A 62 -2.36 3.75 12.31
C GLU A 62 -2.27 2.44 13.10
N ASN A 63 -3.41 2.03 13.63
CA ASN A 63 -3.64 0.90 14.54
C ASN A 63 -2.95 -0.41 14.07
N PRO A 64 -2.08 -1.05 14.89
CA PRO A 64 -1.23 -2.18 14.47
C PRO A 64 -1.94 -3.54 14.32
N GLU A 65 -3.22 -3.65 14.66
CA GLU A 65 -3.94 -4.92 14.59
C GLU A 65 -4.61 -5.11 13.22
N GLU A 66 -4.00 -5.97 12.38
CA GLU A 66 -4.50 -6.54 11.10
C GLU A 66 -4.09 -5.90 9.77
N LYS A 67 -2.80 -5.66 9.55
CA LYS A 67 -2.27 -5.63 8.17
C LYS A 67 -2.22 -7.07 7.63
N GLN A 68 -3.25 -7.49 6.89
CA GLN A 68 -3.12 -8.62 5.96
C GLN A 68 -1.90 -8.36 5.05
N PRO A 69 -1.14 -9.39 4.64
CA PRO A 69 -0.01 -9.18 3.73
C PRO A 69 -0.53 -8.47 2.48
N LEU A 70 -0.04 -7.24 2.26
CA LEU A 70 -0.36 -6.42 1.10
C LEU A 70 0.12 -7.20 -0.12
N LYS A 71 -0.83 -7.77 -0.87
CA LYS A 71 -0.53 -8.42 -2.15
C LYS A 71 -0.75 -7.40 -3.24
N ALA A 72 0.23 -7.24 -4.13
CA ALA A 72 0.09 -6.39 -5.31
C ALA A 72 -1.16 -6.82 -6.09
N ARG A 73 -2.05 -5.86 -6.32
CA ARG A 73 -3.33 -6.09 -6.97
C ARG A 73 -3.51 -5.08 -8.07
N SER A 74 -3.87 -5.59 -9.25
CA SER A 74 -4.08 -4.76 -10.42
C SER A 74 -5.10 -3.65 -10.17
N SER A 75 -4.74 -2.43 -10.57
CA SER A 75 -5.63 -1.26 -10.57
C SER A 75 -6.44 -1.13 -11.86
N VAL A 76 -6.37 -2.11 -12.77
CA VAL A 76 -7.15 -2.09 -14.03
C VAL A 76 -8.63 -1.92 -13.71
N GLY A 77 -9.25 -0.89 -14.30
CA GLY A 77 -10.67 -0.63 -14.11
C GLY A 77 -11.03 -0.14 -12.71
N HIS A 78 -10.05 0.18 -11.85
CA HIS A 78 -10.33 0.85 -10.59
C HIS A 78 -10.46 2.34 -10.82
N THR A 79 -11.70 2.80 -11.01
CA THR A 79 -12.03 4.21 -11.12
C THR A 79 -12.41 4.78 -9.74
N PRO A 80 -12.37 6.10 -9.53
CA PRO A 80 -12.76 6.69 -8.25
C PRO A 80 -14.21 6.35 -7.87
N GLU A 81 -15.10 6.21 -8.84
CA GLU A 81 -16.49 5.81 -8.62
C GLU A 81 -16.57 4.39 -8.03
N ILE A 82 -15.78 3.45 -8.56
CA ILE A 82 -15.72 2.08 -8.04
C ILE A 82 -15.13 2.07 -6.62
N SER A 83 -14.12 2.90 -6.34
CA SER A 83 -13.59 3.06 -4.98
C SER A 83 -14.67 3.56 -4.01
N LEU A 84 -15.48 4.54 -4.42
CA LEU A 84 -16.61 5.04 -3.63
C LEU A 84 -17.67 3.96 -3.41
N MET A 85 -18.05 3.20 -4.44
CA MET A 85 -18.97 2.08 -4.30
C MET A 85 -18.42 1.03 -3.33
N MET A 86 -17.11 0.76 -3.38
CA MET A 86 -16.47 -0.15 -2.43
C MET A 86 -16.59 0.35 -0.98
N THR A 87 -16.33 1.64 -0.74
CA THR A 87 -16.49 2.23 0.60
C THR A 87 -17.93 2.16 1.09
N LEU A 88 -18.91 2.38 0.21
CA LEU A 88 -20.32 2.29 0.56
C LEU A 88 -20.69 0.86 0.98
N CYS A 89 -20.24 -0.15 0.23
CA CYS A 89 -20.46 -1.55 0.60
C CYS A 89 -19.81 -1.92 1.94
N GLU A 90 -18.60 -1.42 2.25
CA GLU A 90 -17.94 -1.62 3.55
C GLU A 90 -18.76 -1.01 4.69
N LEU A 91 -19.29 0.21 4.51
CA LEU A 91 -20.15 0.88 5.50
C LEU A 91 -21.44 0.10 5.75
N ILE A 92 -22.07 -0.46 4.71
CA ILE A 92 -23.25 -1.32 4.87
C ILE A 92 -22.91 -2.59 5.65
N GLN A 93 -21.78 -3.24 5.35
CA GLN A 93 -21.35 -4.43 6.11
C GLN A 93 -21.06 -4.09 7.57
N GLN A 94 -20.44 -2.94 7.84
CA GLN A 94 -20.20 -2.43 9.18
C GLN A 94 -21.51 -2.17 9.92
N LEU A 95 -22.48 -1.53 9.28
CA LEU A 95 -23.80 -1.27 9.86
C LEU A 95 -24.54 -2.58 10.20
N ASN A 96 -24.48 -3.57 9.31
CA ASN A 96 -25.08 -4.89 9.59
C ASN A 96 -24.38 -5.58 10.76
N SER A 97 -23.05 -5.52 10.82
CA SER A 97 -22.28 -6.08 11.93
C SER A 97 -22.60 -5.40 13.26
N THR A 98 -22.75 -4.07 13.29
CA THR A 98 -23.09 -3.35 14.53
C THR A 98 -24.52 -3.65 14.97
N LEU A 99 -25.48 -3.73 14.05
CA LEU A 99 -26.86 -4.12 14.36
C LEU A 99 -26.92 -5.54 14.95
N ILE A 100 -26.18 -6.47 14.37
CA ILE A 100 -26.02 -7.83 14.90
C ILE A 100 -25.37 -7.79 16.28
N ALA A 101 -24.31 -7.01 16.47
CA ALA A 101 -23.61 -6.88 17.75
C ALA A 101 -24.53 -6.41 18.89
N VAL A 102 -25.42 -5.46 18.62
CA VAL A 102 -26.37 -4.92 19.62
C VAL A 102 -27.46 -5.95 19.98
N ASN A 103 -27.88 -6.79 19.02
CA ASN A 103 -28.95 -7.77 19.24
C ASN A 103 -28.45 -9.15 19.69
N LEU A 104 -27.14 -9.35 19.83
CA LEU A 104 -26.57 -10.63 20.22
C LEU A 104 -26.71 -10.88 21.73
N PRO A 105 -27.05 -12.12 22.16
CA PRO A 105 -26.98 -12.47 23.57
C PRO A 105 -25.55 -12.38 24.08
N LYS A 106 -25.41 -12.01 25.37
CA LYS A 106 -24.11 -11.84 26.04
C LYS A 106 -23.22 -13.07 25.81
N GLY A 107 -22.01 -12.85 25.31
CA GLY A 107 -21.00 -13.90 25.12
C GLY A 107 -20.81 -14.36 23.66
N LYS A 108 -21.67 -13.97 22.72
CA LYS A 108 -21.43 -14.22 21.29
C LYS A 108 -20.65 -13.05 20.68
N LYS A 109 -19.70 -13.34 19.80
CA LYS A 109 -18.92 -12.33 19.08
C LYS A 109 -19.61 -11.97 17.76
N PRO A 110 -19.71 -10.67 17.40
CA PRO A 110 -20.28 -10.25 16.14
C PRO A 110 -19.44 -10.72 14.94
N PRO A 111 -20.04 -10.84 13.75
CA PRO A 111 -19.31 -11.21 12.54
C PRO A 111 -18.25 -10.15 12.22
N ARG A 112 -16.99 -10.56 12.04
CA ARG A 112 -15.91 -9.63 11.68
C ARG A 112 -16.05 -9.20 10.23
N VAL A 113 -16.30 -7.92 10.01
CA VAL A 113 -16.29 -7.32 8.67
C VAL A 113 -14.87 -7.33 8.14
N ARG A 114 -14.67 -7.90 6.95
CA ARG A 114 -13.39 -7.88 6.26
C ARG A 114 -13.45 -6.78 5.21
N PRO A 115 -12.48 -5.84 5.18
CA PRO A 115 -12.45 -4.82 4.15
C PRO A 115 -12.32 -5.48 2.78
N MET A 116 -12.90 -4.84 1.77
CA MET A 116 -12.89 -5.37 0.42
C MET A 116 -11.49 -5.26 -0.20
N PRO A 117 -11.15 -6.13 -1.15
CA PRO A 117 -9.84 -6.13 -1.75
C PRO A 117 -9.59 -4.85 -2.56
N ARG A 118 -8.78 -3.95 -2.01
CA ARG A 118 -8.31 -2.73 -2.71
C ARG A 118 -7.15 -3.05 -3.66
N PRO A 119 -6.97 -2.30 -4.76
CA PRO A 119 -5.77 -2.39 -5.57
C PRO A 119 -4.58 -1.88 -4.75
N VAL A 120 -3.43 -2.53 -4.93
CA VAL A 120 -2.21 -2.21 -4.19
C VAL A 120 -1.07 -2.16 -5.21
N SER A 121 -0.34 -1.07 -5.25
CA SER A 121 0.79 -0.92 -6.18
C SER A 121 1.99 -1.76 -5.71
N ALA A 122 2.87 -2.13 -6.63
CA ALA A 122 4.12 -2.82 -6.30
C ALA A 122 5.02 -1.97 -5.38
N LEU A 123 4.93 -0.64 -5.49
CA LEU A 123 5.64 0.30 -4.62
C LEU A 123 5.14 0.20 -3.17
N ASP A 124 3.83 0.17 -2.96
CA ASP A 124 3.24 0.08 -1.62
C ASP A 124 3.61 -1.24 -0.93
N VAL A 125 3.67 -2.34 -1.69
CA VAL A 125 4.12 -3.64 -1.17
C VAL A 125 5.58 -3.55 -0.70
N LEU A 126 6.48 -3.03 -1.54
CA LEU A 126 7.90 -2.90 -1.18
C LEU A 126 8.11 -1.94 -0.01
N ARG A 127 7.32 -0.86 0.07
CA ARG A 127 7.37 0.07 1.20
C ARG A 127 6.96 -0.63 2.50
N ALA A 128 5.86 -1.37 2.48
CA ALA A 128 5.40 -2.13 3.65
C ALA A 128 6.41 -3.21 4.09
N GLU A 129 7.07 -3.87 3.14
CA GLU A 129 8.16 -4.83 3.44
C GLU A 129 9.35 -4.15 4.11
N HIS A 130 9.75 -2.97 3.62
CA HIS A 130 10.85 -2.20 4.19
C HIS A 130 10.52 -1.66 5.58
N GLU A 131 9.31 -1.11 5.78
CA GLU A 131 8.82 -0.68 7.09
C GLU A 131 8.83 -1.83 8.09
N LYS A 132 8.35 -3.01 7.68
CA LYS A 132 8.37 -4.19 8.54
C LYS A 132 9.80 -4.59 8.92
N ALA A 133 10.74 -4.59 7.97
CA ALA A 133 12.14 -4.90 8.24
C ALA A 133 12.78 -3.90 9.21
N GLN A 134 12.42 -2.61 9.12
CA GLN A 134 12.87 -1.60 10.07
C GLN A 134 12.32 -1.84 11.48
N VAL A 135 11.02 -2.10 11.61
CA VAL A 135 10.40 -2.43 12.90
C VAL A 135 11.06 -3.67 13.50
N ASP A 136 11.22 -4.74 12.70
CA ASP A 136 11.86 -5.98 13.16
C ASP A 136 13.31 -5.72 13.63
N SER A 137 14.04 -4.82 12.98
CA SER A 137 15.39 -4.42 13.39
C SER A 137 15.42 -3.65 14.72
N VAL A 138 14.49 -2.71 14.91
CA VAL A 138 14.36 -1.92 16.15
C VAL A 138 13.93 -2.81 17.30
N VAL A 139 12.97 -3.70 17.07
CA VAL A 139 12.52 -4.70 18.07
C VAL A 139 13.67 -5.62 18.45
N SER A 140 14.45 -6.10 17.47
CA SER A 140 15.62 -6.95 17.73
C SER A 140 16.69 -6.20 18.55
N GLN A 141 16.94 -4.94 18.24
CA GLN A 141 17.87 -4.10 19.00
C GLN A 141 17.40 -3.87 20.44
N LEU A 142 16.10 -3.65 20.64
CA LEU A 142 15.52 -3.39 21.97
C LEU A 142 15.50 -4.65 22.84
N ILE A 143 15.21 -5.81 22.25
CA ILE A 143 15.30 -7.11 22.92
C ILE A 143 16.76 -7.46 23.26
N SER A 144 17.70 -7.19 22.35
CA SER A 144 19.13 -7.46 22.57
C SER A 144 19.75 -6.51 23.59
N GLY A 145 19.40 -5.21 23.58
CA GLY A 145 19.93 -4.21 24.51
C GLY A 145 19.30 -4.27 25.90
N GLY A 146 18.14 -4.91 26.05
CA GLY A 146 17.47 -5.10 27.35
C GLY A 146 18.09 -6.20 28.22
N ILE A 147 19.00 -7.01 27.68
CA ILE A 147 19.64 -8.13 28.41
C ILE A 147 20.90 -7.67 29.17
N GLU A 148 21.52 -6.55 28.80
CA GLU A 148 22.74 -6.06 29.47
C GLU A 148 22.49 -5.25 30.76
N PHE A 149 21.23 -5.01 31.16
CA PHE A 149 20.88 -4.17 32.32
C PHE A 149 20.45 -4.93 33.58
N PHE A 150 20.48 -6.27 33.57
CA PHE A 150 19.97 -7.11 34.68
C PHE A 150 20.98 -8.08 35.30
N ASP A 151 22.28 -7.97 34.96
CA ASP A 151 23.32 -8.88 35.48
C ASP A 151 24.45 -8.11 36.18
N ASP A 152 24.10 -7.35 37.24
CA ASP A 152 25.09 -6.73 38.14
C ASP A 152 24.55 -6.62 39.59
N SER A 153 23.86 -7.66 40.07
CA SER A 153 23.60 -7.84 41.50
C SER A 153 23.59 -9.32 41.90
N GLU A 154 24.48 -9.65 42.84
CA GLU A 154 24.78 -10.97 43.43
C GLU A 154 25.80 -11.77 42.59
N VAL A 155 27.08 -11.89 42.98
CA VAL A 155 27.64 -12.32 44.28
C VAL A 155 28.96 -11.62 44.60
#